data_AF-A0AAV1I0I8-F1
#
_entry.id   AF-A0AAV1I0I8-F1
#
_cell.length_a   1.000
_cell.length_b   1.000
_cell.length_c   1.000
_cell.angle_alpha   90.00
_cell.angle_beta   90.00
_cell.angle_gamma   90.00
#
_symmetry.space_group_name_H-M   'P 1'
#
loop_
_entity.id
_entity.type
_entity.pdbx_description
1 polymer ?
#
loop_
_entity_poly.entity_id
_entity_poly.type
_entity_poly.pdbx_seq_one_letter_code
_entity_poly.pdbx_strand_id
1 'polypeptide(L)'
;MELPEIDRLLRRAADQLQVGELLRGDSFSMFEAMSAVEIGDPKLDAGAPAHSSPRAAPEAPAAAQLSAADVLAVADRLFAAEATWHQGSPLAQTVFTCLFLLEPHRVEEGNLPLRALCRAVHASTILVRDLILAGNVCEDEDFVIHVFGVQQMMHARGADVSALEDIALAIDLLSAPDFGKDHGRAQAASLWAAADVPGLLCRLRFREALLKVLPSWLHPYQRAAVLS
;
A
#
# COMPACT_ATOMS: atom_id res chain seq x y z
N MET A 1 -25.83 -30.98 7.81
CA MET A 1 -26.91 -30.14 8.35
C MET A 1 -27.37 -29.25 7.22
N GLU A 2 -28.52 -29.53 6.61
CA GLU A 2 -29.08 -28.68 5.56
C GLU A 2 -29.71 -27.46 6.20
N LEU A 3 -29.41 -26.26 5.67
CA LEU A 3 -30.05 -25.04 6.12
C LEU A 3 -31.48 -25.00 5.55
N PRO A 4 -32.50 -24.71 6.38
CA PRO A 4 -33.88 -24.62 5.91
C PRO A 4 -34.07 -23.42 4.97
N GLU A 5 -34.81 -23.63 3.88
CA GLU A 5 -35.12 -22.59 2.90
C GLU A 5 -36.21 -21.63 3.43
N ILE A 6 -35.92 -20.33 3.48
CA ILE A 6 -36.80 -19.31 4.07
C ILE A 6 -37.40 -18.32 3.05
N ASP A 7 -37.05 -18.42 1.76
CA ASP A 7 -37.43 -17.45 0.71
C ASP A 7 -38.96 -17.26 0.61
N ARG A 8 -39.73 -18.36 0.60
CA ARG A 8 -41.20 -18.30 0.53
C ARG A 8 -41.84 -17.55 1.69
N LEU A 9 -41.29 -17.71 2.90
CA LEU A 9 -41.78 -17.02 4.09
C LEU A 9 -41.53 -15.52 3.99
N LEU A 10 -40.32 -15.12 3.57
CA LEU A 10 -39.93 -13.73 3.42
C LEU A 10 -40.77 -13.01 2.37
N ARG A 11 -41.01 -13.62 1.20
CA ARG A 11 -41.85 -13.04 0.14
C ARG A 11 -43.28 -12.80 0.61
N ARG A 12 -43.88 -13.78 1.29
CA ARG A 12 -45.25 -13.64 1.80
C ARG A 12 -45.39 -12.57 2.88
N ALA A 13 -44.36 -12.36 3.69
CA ALA A 13 -44.33 -11.28 4.66
C ALA A 13 -44.16 -9.91 3.97
N ALA A 14 -43.30 -9.83 2.95
CA ALA A 14 -43.12 -8.62 2.16
C ALA A 14 -44.40 -8.19 1.42
N ASP A 15 -45.16 -9.14 0.85
CA ASP A 15 -46.43 -8.88 0.16
C ASP A 15 -47.52 -8.28 1.07
N GLN A 16 -47.37 -8.40 2.39
CA GLN A 16 -48.32 -7.85 3.37
C GLN A 16 -47.99 -6.41 3.80
N LEU A 17 -46.80 -5.90 3.47
CA LEU A 17 -46.39 -4.54 3.79
C LEU A 17 -47.07 -3.54 2.85
N GLN A 18 -47.58 -2.44 3.41
CA GLN A 18 -48.11 -1.32 2.66
C GLN A 18 -47.00 -0.35 2.25
N VAL A 19 -47.29 0.51 1.26
CA VAL A 19 -46.36 1.56 0.83
C VAL A 19 -46.04 2.47 2.01
N GLY A 20 -44.75 2.60 2.32
CA GLY A 20 -44.25 3.40 3.44
C GLY A 20 -44.02 2.61 4.73
N GLU A 21 -44.39 1.33 4.77
CA GLU A 21 -44.06 0.43 5.88
C GLU A 21 -42.68 -0.21 5.67
N LEU A 22 -41.95 -0.39 6.78
CA LEU A 22 -40.64 -1.03 6.80
C LEU A 22 -40.54 -1.93 8.02
N LEU A 23 -40.26 -3.21 7.81
CA LEU A 23 -39.92 -4.13 8.89
C LEU A 23 -38.43 -4.01 9.21
N ARG A 24 -38.12 -3.67 10.46
CA ARG A 24 -36.76 -3.44 10.96
C ARG A 24 -36.71 -3.69 12.47
N GLY A 25 -35.53 -3.99 13.00
CA GLY A 25 -35.34 -4.09 14.45
C GLY A 25 -35.49 -2.73 15.13
N ASP A 26 -35.96 -2.73 16.38
CA ASP A 26 -36.23 -1.50 17.14
C ASP A 26 -35.00 -0.61 17.29
N SER A 27 -33.82 -1.21 17.41
CA SER A 27 -32.54 -0.51 17.61
C SER A 27 -31.85 -0.04 16.33
N PHE A 28 -32.25 -0.52 15.15
CA PHE A 28 -31.63 -0.11 13.89
C PHE A 28 -31.90 1.39 13.66
N SER A 29 -31.16 2.12 12.85
CA SER A 29 -31.56 3.49 12.45
C SER A 29 -31.59 3.64 10.94
N MET A 30 -32.53 4.43 10.41
CA MET A 30 -32.50 4.79 8.99
C MET A 30 -31.26 5.61 8.64
N PHE A 31 -30.65 6.28 9.62
CA PHE A 31 -29.37 6.95 9.44
C PHE A 31 -28.24 5.95 9.18
N GLU A 32 -28.23 4.80 9.88
CA GLU A 32 -27.26 3.73 9.62
C GLU A 32 -27.48 3.09 8.24
N ALA A 33 -28.73 3.03 7.77
CA ALA A 33 -29.03 2.53 6.43
C ALA A 33 -28.40 3.41 5.32
N MET A 34 -28.08 4.68 5.58
CA MET A 34 -27.47 5.57 4.58
C MET A 34 -26.02 5.20 4.22
N SER A 35 -25.33 4.42 5.05
CA SER A 35 -23.96 3.93 4.77
C SER A 35 -23.95 2.49 4.23
N ALA A 36 -25.12 1.88 4.01
CA ALA A 36 -25.22 0.52 3.50
C ALA A 36 -24.75 0.43 2.04
N VAL A 37 -24.03 -0.64 1.73
CA VAL A 37 -23.62 -0.99 0.36
C VAL A 37 -24.76 -1.71 -0.35
N GLU A 38 -25.08 -1.29 -1.57
CA GLU A 38 -26.06 -1.96 -2.43
C GLU A 38 -25.38 -3.00 -3.32
N ILE A 39 -25.67 -4.29 -3.08
CA ILE A 39 -25.11 -5.39 -3.87
C ILE A 39 -25.65 -5.33 -5.30
N GLY A 40 -24.75 -5.45 -6.28
CA GLY A 40 -25.06 -5.40 -7.71
C GLY A 40 -25.09 -3.98 -8.29
N ASP A 41 -24.97 -2.93 -7.48
CA ASP A 41 -24.77 -1.57 -8.00
C ASP A 41 -23.30 -1.38 -8.42
N PRO A 42 -23.00 -0.99 -9.68
CA PRO A 42 -21.63 -0.85 -10.18
C PRO A 42 -20.75 0.19 -9.47
N LYS A 43 -21.35 1.13 -8.72
CA LYS A 43 -20.64 2.21 -8.01
C LYS A 43 -20.48 1.90 -6.53
N LEU A 44 -21.43 1.16 -5.94
CA LEU A 44 -21.45 0.85 -4.51
C LEU A 44 -20.86 -0.53 -4.21
N ASP A 45 -21.00 -1.49 -5.13
CA ASP A 45 -20.50 -2.85 -4.98
C ASP A 45 -19.17 -3.06 -5.71
N ALA A 46 -18.09 -3.19 -4.93
CA ALA A 46 -16.76 -3.50 -5.47
C ALA A 46 -16.68 -4.89 -6.14
N GLY A 47 -17.61 -5.79 -5.84
CA GLY A 47 -17.75 -7.10 -6.47
C GLY A 47 -18.61 -7.08 -7.74
N ALA A 48 -19.32 -5.98 -8.02
CA ALA A 48 -20.10 -5.85 -9.23
C ALA A 48 -19.17 -5.70 -10.46
N PRO A 49 -19.54 -6.28 -11.61
CA PRO A 49 -18.75 -6.13 -12.82
C PRO A 49 -18.70 -4.65 -13.24
N ALA A 50 -17.49 -4.09 -13.29
CA ALA A 50 -17.29 -2.74 -13.80
C ALA A 50 -17.81 -2.62 -15.24
N HIS A 51 -18.27 -1.43 -15.62
CA HIS A 51 -18.72 -1.13 -17.00
C HIS A 51 -17.59 -1.21 -18.05
N SER A 52 -16.34 -1.34 -17.60
CA SER A 52 -15.17 -1.63 -18.40
C SER A 52 -14.76 -3.08 -18.19
N SER A 53 -14.29 -3.75 -19.25
CA SER A 53 -13.85 -5.15 -19.22
C SER A 53 -13.10 -5.48 -17.93
N PRO A 54 -13.36 -6.63 -17.27
CA PRO A 54 -12.63 -7.01 -16.06
C PRO A 54 -11.14 -6.94 -16.39
N ARG A 55 -10.46 -5.92 -15.84
CA ARG A 55 -9.02 -5.82 -15.96
C ARG A 55 -8.53 -6.97 -15.11
N ALA A 56 -8.06 -8.04 -15.76
CA ALA A 56 -7.40 -9.13 -15.07
C ALA A 56 -6.45 -8.53 -14.04
N ALA A 57 -6.46 -9.08 -12.82
CA ALA A 57 -5.55 -8.63 -11.78
C ALA A 57 -4.16 -8.56 -12.42
N PRO A 58 -3.50 -7.37 -12.43
CA PRO A 58 -2.26 -7.23 -13.17
C PRO A 58 -1.27 -8.22 -12.59
N GLU A 59 -0.83 -9.20 -13.37
CA GLU A 59 0.26 -10.07 -12.92
C GLU A 59 1.54 -9.25 -12.94
N ALA A 60 2.05 -8.92 -11.75
CA ALA A 60 3.38 -8.32 -11.65
C ALA A 60 4.43 -9.36 -12.06
N PRO A 61 5.38 -9.00 -12.94
CA PRO A 61 6.50 -9.86 -13.27
C PRO A 61 7.33 -10.16 -12.02
N ALA A 62 8.08 -11.26 -12.03
CA ALA A 62 8.98 -11.59 -10.94
C ALA A 62 10.03 -10.48 -10.76
N ALA A 63 10.31 -10.06 -9.53
CA ALA A 63 11.23 -8.95 -9.25
C ALA A 63 12.63 -9.17 -9.85
N ALA A 64 13.09 -10.43 -9.90
CA ALA A 64 14.37 -10.81 -10.51
C ALA A 64 14.45 -10.58 -12.04
N GLN A 65 13.32 -10.45 -12.72
CA GLN A 65 13.24 -10.24 -14.17
C GLN A 65 13.20 -8.75 -14.56
N LEU A 66 13.10 -7.85 -13.58
CA LEU A 66 13.01 -6.41 -13.84
C LEU A 66 14.37 -5.83 -14.21
N SER A 67 14.39 -5.02 -15.28
CA SER A 67 15.54 -4.23 -15.67
C SER A 67 15.74 -3.03 -14.73
N ALA A 68 16.91 -2.38 -14.80
CA ALA A 68 17.16 -1.16 -14.05
C ALA A 68 16.15 -0.04 -14.40
N ALA A 69 15.78 0.08 -15.68
CA ALA A 69 14.76 1.01 -16.16
C ALA A 69 13.37 0.70 -15.59
N ASP A 70 12.99 -0.58 -15.47
CA ASP A 70 11.71 -0.97 -14.87
C ASP A 70 11.69 -0.63 -13.37
N VAL A 71 12.78 -0.90 -12.65
CA VAL A 71 12.90 -0.55 -11.22
C VAL A 71 12.81 0.97 -11.03
N LEU A 72 13.44 1.76 -11.89
CA LEU A 72 13.32 3.21 -11.91
C LEU A 72 11.87 3.66 -12.12
N ALA A 73 11.19 3.07 -13.11
CA ALA A 73 9.79 3.39 -13.39
C ALA A 73 8.87 3.02 -12.21
N VAL A 74 9.11 1.91 -11.54
CA VAL A 74 8.40 1.51 -10.31
C VAL A 74 8.68 2.52 -9.19
N ALA A 75 9.93 2.94 -9.00
CA ALA A 75 10.32 3.92 -7.99
C ALA A 75 9.60 5.27 -8.20
N ASP A 76 9.60 5.77 -9.44
CA ASP A 76 8.96 7.05 -9.77
C ASP A 76 7.44 7.00 -9.56
N ARG A 77 6.80 5.89 -9.94
CA ARG A 77 5.37 5.68 -9.68
C ARG A 77 5.06 5.58 -8.19
N LEU A 78 5.89 4.89 -7.41
CA LEU A 78 5.72 4.83 -5.95
C LEU A 78 5.83 6.20 -5.32
N PHE A 79 6.77 7.04 -5.77
CA PHE A 79 6.97 8.38 -5.22
C PHE A 79 5.78 9.29 -5.58
N ALA A 80 5.28 9.19 -6.81
CA ALA A 80 4.06 9.89 -7.22
C ALA A 80 2.83 9.42 -6.43
N ALA A 81 2.70 8.11 -6.18
CA ALA A 81 1.61 7.54 -5.40
C ALA A 81 1.64 8.03 -3.94
N GLU A 82 2.82 8.04 -3.30
CA GLU A 82 2.99 8.58 -1.94
C GLU A 82 2.69 10.08 -1.89
N ALA A 83 3.14 10.86 -2.87
CA ALA A 83 2.79 12.28 -2.96
C ALA A 83 1.28 12.50 -3.14
N THR A 84 0.60 11.62 -3.87
CA THR A 84 -0.86 11.65 -4.06
C THR A 84 -1.59 11.32 -2.76
N TRP A 85 -1.08 10.35 -1.99
CA TRP A 85 -1.59 10.05 -0.64
C TRP A 85 -1.45 11.26 0.28
N HIS A 86 -0.30 11.93 0.27
CA HIS A 86 -0.09 13.15 1.05
C HIS A 86 -1.03 14.31 0.70
N GLN A 87 -1.69 14.25 -0.47
CA GLN A 87 -2.69 15.23 -0.91
C GLN A 87 -4.13 14.83 -0.56
N GLY A 88 -4.32 13.80 0.29
CA GLY A 88 -5.63 13.39 0.78
C GLY A 88 -6.30 12.27 -0.01
N SER A 89 -5.56 11.56 -0.87
CA SER A 89 -6.09 10.35 -1.51
C SER A 89 -5.92 9.12 -0.62
N PRO A 90 -6.82 8.12 -0.63
CA PRO A 90 -6.68 6.92 0.19
C PRO A 90 -5.41 6.11 -0.08
N LEU A 91 -4.81 5.58 0.98
CA LEU A 91 -3.56 4.81 0.89
C LEU A 91 -3.72 3.51 0.07
N ALA A 92 -4.87 2.85 0.20
CA ALA A 92 -5.22 1.65 -0.56
C ALA A 92 -5.38 1.91 -2.08
N GLN A 93 -5.72 3.14 -2.46
CA GLN A 93 -5.92 3.55 -3.86
C GLN A 93 -4.67 4.23 -4.46
N THR A 94 -3.62 4.40 -3.67
CA THR A 94 -2.37 5.07 -4.08
C THR A 94 -1.17 4.15 -3.86
N VAL A 95 -0.53 4.18 -2.70
CA VAL A 95 0.73 3.47 -2.42
C VAL A 95 0.56 1.95 -2.53
N PHE A 96 -0.51 1.40 -1.96
CA PHE A 96 -0.77 -0.05 -1.98
C PHE A 96 -1.33 -0.56 -3.32
N THR A 97 -1.45 0.29 -4.34
CA THR A 97 -1.68 -0.19 -5.71
C THR A 97 -0.45 -0.88 -6.30
N CYS A 98 0.74 -0.63 -5.73
CA CYS A 98 1.96 -1.30 -6.12
C CYS A 98 2.04 -2.71 -5.52
N LEU A 99 1.97 -3.73 -6.39
CA LEU A 99 2.02 -5.14 -5.97
C LEU A 99 3.32 -5.54 -5.25
N PHE A 100 4.45 -4.92 -5.60
CA PHE A 100 5.72 -5.17 -4.89
C PHE A 100 5.72 -4.69 -3.44
N LEU A 101 4.87 -3.71 -3.12
CA LEU A 101 4.69 -3.19 -1.76
C LEU A 101 3.58 -3.95 -1.05
N LEU A 102 2.45 -4.22 -1.72
CA LEU A 102 1.31 -4.97 -1.18
C LEU A 102 1.67 -6.43 -0.86
N GLU A 103 2.57 -7.03 -1.64
CA GLU A 103 3.01 -8.42 -1.49
C GLU A 103 4.54 -8.49 -1.29
N PRO A 104 5.06 -8.19 -0.08
CA PRO A 104 6.50 -8.05 0.18
C PRO A 104 7.34 -9.28 -0.20
N HIS A 105 6.75 -10.48 -0.12
CA HIS A 105 7.41 -11.73 -0.50
C HIS A 105 7.88 -11.74 -1.97
N ARG A 106 7.29 -10.91 -2.84
CA ARG A 106 7.70 -10.78 -4.26
C ARG A 106 9.07 -10.14 -4.45
N VAL A 107 9.55 -9.36 -3.47
CA VAL A 107 10.82 -8.62 -3.55
C VAL A 107 11.88 -9.15 -2.59
N GLU A 108 11.54 -10.11 -1.71
CA GLU A 108 12.50 -10.70 -0.77
C GLU A 108 13.70 -11.35 -1.48
N GLU A 109 13.41 -12.06 -2.56
CA GLU A 109 14.40 -12.78 -3.37
C GLU A 109 14.39 -12.21 -4.80
N GLY A 110 15.49 -11.54 -5.21
CA GLY A 110 15.72 -11.24 -6.63
C GLY A 110 16.34 -9.87 -6.91
N ASN A 111 15.79 -8.79 -6.36
CA ASN A 111 16.19 -7.42 -6.73
C ASN A 111 16.36 -6.55 -5.49
N LEU A 112 17.59 -6.51 -4.96
CA LEU A 112 17.92 -5.80 -3.72
C LEU A 112 17.57 -4.30 -3.78
N PRO A 113 17.90 -3.54 -4.85
CA PRO A 113 17.49 -2.14 -4.93
C PRO A 113 15.98 -1.92 -4.93
N LEU A 114 15.21 -2.78 -5.60
CA LEU A 114 13.75 -2.72 -5.54
C LEU A 114 13.23 -3.02 -4.13
N ARG A 115 13.76 -4.07 -3.48
CA ARG A 115 13.42 -4.42 -2.10
C ARG A 115 13.67 -3.26 -1.15
N ALA A 116 14.85 -2.65 -1.24
CA ALA A 116 15.23 -1.49 -0.45
C ALA A 116 14.27 -0.31 -0.67
N LEU A 117 13.91 -0.01 -1.92
CA LEU A 117 12.94 1.04 -2.25
C LEU A 117 11.54 0.75 -1.68
N CYS A 118 11.02 -0.47 -1.86
CA CYS A 118 9.70 -0.85 -1.37
C CYS A 118 9.62 -0.78 0.16
N ARG A 119 10.63 -1.33 0.87
CA ARG A 119 10.70 -1.26 2.33
C ARG A 119 10.86 0.18 2.82
N ALA A 120 11.63 1.01 2.12
CA ALA A 120 11.80 2.41 2.48
C ALA A 120 10.53 3.24 2.33
N VAL A 121 9.78 3.04 1.24
CA VAL A 121 8.47 3.70 1.04
C VAL A 121 7.47 3.21 2.09
N HIS A 122 7.46 1.91 2.40
CA HIS A 122 6.59 1.38 3.44
C HIS A 122 6.92 1.98 4.82
N ALA A 123 8.21 2.06 5.17
CA ALA A 123 8.66 2.67 6.42
C ALA A 123 8.32 4.17 6.49
N SER A 124 8.50 4.93 5.40
CA SER A 124 8.11 6.35 5.39
C SER A 124 6.60 6.53 5.53
N THR A 125 5.80 5.66 4.90
CA THR A 125 4.34 5.67 5.02
C THR A 125 3.90 5.43 6.47
N ILE A 126 4.53 4.49 7.19
CA ILE A 126 4.25 4.25 8.61
C ILE A 126 4.60 5.49 9.44
N LEU A 127 5.82 6.01 9.28
CA LEU A 127 6.29 7.17 10.05
C LEU A 127 5.45 8.43 9.81
N VAL A 128 5.07 8.69 8.54
CA VAL A 128 4.20 9.82 8.20
C VAL A 128 2.82 9.63 8.83
N ARG A 129 2.22 8.44 8.73
CA ARG A 129 0.93 8.16 9.37
C ARG A 129 1.00 8.39 10.88
N ASP A 130 2.04 7.91 11.54
CA ASP A 130 2.22 8.08 12.98
C ASP A 130 2.39 9.55 13.36
N LEU A 131 3.09 10.34 12.53
CA LEU A 131 3.22 11.78 12.69
C LEU A 131 1.88 12.53 12.52
N ILE A 132 1.08 12.14 11.54
CA ILE A 132 -0.25 12.70 11.28
C ILE A 132 -1.18 12.38 12.46
N LEU A 133 -1.22 11.12 12.94
CA LEU A 133 -1.97 10.73 14.13
C LEU A 133 -1.52 11.52 15.38
N ALA A 134 -0.21 11.70 15.53
CA ALA A 134 0.38 12.50 16.59
C ALA A 134 0.01 14.00 16.53
N GLY A 135 -0.23 14.52 15.33
CA GLY A 135 -0.61 15.91 15.07
C GLY A 135 -2.09 16.21 15.33
N ASN A 136 -2.91 15.20 15.63
CA ASN A 136 -4.35 15.33 15.88
C ASN A 136 -5.10 16.06 14.75
N VAL A 137 -4.72 15.76 13.49
CA VAL A 137 -5.43 16.26 12.30
C VAL A 137 -6.76 15.54 12.08
N CYS A 138 -7.68 16.23 11.41
CA CYS A 138 -9.01 15.72 11.12
C CYS A 138 -8.95 14.67 9.99
N GLU A 139 -9.39 13.44 10.30
CA GLU A 139 -9.55 12.36 9.32
C GLU A 139 -10.58 12.75 8.24
N ASP A 140 -10.30 12.40 6.99
CA ASP A 140 -11.11 12.68 5.79
C ASP A 140 -11.33 14.16 5.41
N GLU A 141 -10.80 15.10 6.21
CA GLU A 141 -10.74 16.54 5.87
C GLU A 141 -9.32 16.94 5.45
N ASP A 142 -8.34 16.75 6.34
CA ASP A 142 -6.95 17.14 6.10
C ASP A 142 -6.13 16.00 5.49
N PHE A 143 -6.42 14.76 5.92
CA PHE A 143 -5.63 13.59 5.55
C PHE A 143 -6.44 12.30 5.67
N VAL A 144 -6.24 11.38 4.73
CA VAL A 144 -6.85 10.05 4.79
C VAL A 144 -5.88 9.09 5.48
N ILE A 145 -6.14 8.83 6.77
CA ILE A 145 -5.36 7.90 7.61
C ILE A 145 -5.86 6.46 7.53
N HIS A 146 -7.04 6.24 6.94
CA HIS A 146 -7.62 4.93 6.77
C HIS A 146 -6.77 4.02 5.88
N VAL A 147 -6.56 2.80 6.37
CA VAL A 147 -5.67 1.79 5.80
C VAL A 147 -6.42 0.60 5.19
N PHE A 148 -7.75 0.66 5.08
CA PHE A 148 -8.62 -0.28 4.33
C PHE A 148 -8.10 -1.74 4.21
N GLY A 149 -8.00 -2.45 5.34
CA GLY A 149 -7.66 -3.89 5.34
C GLY A 149 -6.15 -4.22 5.37
N VAL A 150 -5.26 -3.23 5.23
CA VAL A 150 -3.80 -3.43 5.36
C VAL A 150 -3.24 -2.96 6.72
N GLN A 151 -4.08 -2.98 7.77
CA GLN A 151 -3.68 -2.57 9.12
C GLN A 151 -2.42 -3.30 9.59
N GLN A 152 -2.30 -4.61 9.34
CA GLN A 152 -1.16 -5.40 9.81
C GLN A 152 0.17 -4.92 9.22
N MET A 153 0.17 -4.47 7.97
CA MET A 153 1.37 -3.94 7.31
C MET A 153 1.81 -2.63 7.98
N MET A 154 0.85 -1.81 8.40
CA MET A 154 1.08 -0.48 8.96
C MET A 154 1.50 -0.46 10.43
N HIS A 155 1.62 -1.60 11.11
CA HIS A 155 2.09 -1.71 12.51
C HIS A 155 3.50 -2.32 12.63
N ALA A 156 4.26 -2.37 11.53
CA ALA A 156 5.61 -2.94 11.52
C ALA A 156 6.62 -2.05 12.28
N ARG A 157 6.91 -2.39 13.55
CA ARG A 157 7.96 -1.73 14.35
C ARG A 157 9.34 -2.01 13.77
N GLY A 158 10.22 -1.00 13.77
CA GLY A 158 11.58 -1.12 13.24
C GLY A 158 11.67 -1.25 11.71
N ALA A 159 10.57 -0.96 11.00
CA ALA A 159 10.55 -0.96 9.54
C ALA A 159 11.55 0.05 8.95
N ASP A 160 11.80 1.17 9.64
CA ASP A 160 12.79 2.18 9.29
C ASP A 160 14.23 1.66 9.40
N VAL A 161 14.57 0.96 10.49
CA VAL A 161 15.91 0.39 10.70
C VAL A 161 16.22 -0.65 9.62
N SER A 162 15.33 -1.61 9.43
CA SER A 162 15.50 -2.65 8.40
C SER A 162 15.52 -2.07 6.98
N ALA A 163 14.74 -1.03 6.70
CA ALA A 163 14.81 -0.33 5.42
C ALA A 163 16.14 0.41 5.22
N LEU A 164 16.69 1.05 6.26
CA LEU A 164 17.98 1.73 6.19
C LEU A 164 19.15 0.76 5.96
N GLU A 165 19.11 -0.42 6.57
CA GLU A 165 20.08 -1.50 6.32
C GLU A 165 20.03 -1.97 4.87
N ASP A 166 18.84 -2.23 4.34
CA ASP A 166 18.66 -2.63 2.94
C ASP A 166 19.07 -1.53 1.96
N ILE A 167 18.81 -0.25 2.28
CA ILE A 167 19.28 0.89 1.48
C ILE A 167 20.80 0.93 1.46
N ALA A 168 21.46 0.79 2.60
CA ALA A 168 22.92 0.79 2.66
C ALA A 168 23.51 -0.33 1.80
N LEU A 169 22.98 -1.56 1.93
CA LEU A 169 23.40 -2.71 1.11
C LEU A 169 23.16 -2.47 -0.39
N ALA A 170 22.04 -1.87 -0.76
CA ALA A 170 21.73 -1.54 -2.14
C ALA A 170 22.67 -0.45 -2.71
N ILE A 171 22.99 0.58 -1.92
CA ILE A 171 23.91 1.64 -2.31
C ILE A 171 25.33 1.07 -2.51
N ASP A 172 25.79 0.23 -1.59
CA ASP A 172 27.11 -0.41 -1.68
C ASP A 172 27.21 -1.30 -2.92
N LEU A 173 26.18 -2.11 -3.17
CA LEU A 173 26.09 -2.96 -4.37
C LEU A 173 26.19 -2.12 -5.65
N LEU A 174 25.40 -1.05 -5.75
CA LEU A 174 25.34 -0.20 -6.94
C LEU A 174 26.59 0.68 -7.12
N SER A 175 27.31 0.97 -6.04
CA SER A 175 28.54 1.76 -6.07
C SER A 175 29.79 0.92 -6.32
N ALA A 176 29.67 -0.41 -6.32
CA ALA A 176 30.79 -1.32 -6.52
C ALA A 176 31.38 -1.18 -7.94
N PRO A 177 32.72 -1.14 -8.10
CA PRO A 177 33.37 -0.97 -9.40
C PRO A 177 33.19 -2.16 -10.37
N ASP A 178 32.77 -3.31 -9.84
CA ASP A 178 32.51 -4.54 -10.58
C ASP A 178 31.01 -4.84 -10.76
N PHE A 179 30.14 -3.88 -10.39
CA PHE A 179 28.71 -3.99 -10.63
C PHE A 179 28.43 -4.24 -12.12
N GLY A 180 27.75 -5.36 -12.43
CA GLY A 180 27.45 -5.79 -13.80
C GLY A 180 28.53 -6.63 -14.50
N LYS A 181 29.71 -6.87 -13.90
CA LYS A 181 30.79 -7.68 -14.50
C LYS A 181 30.75 -9.16 -14.09
N ASP A 182 30.04 -9.51 -13.03
CA ASP A 182 30.05 -10.85 -12.46
C ASP A 182 29.08 -11.79 -13.23
N HIS A 183 29.63 -12.65 -14.10
CA HIS A 183 28.88 -13.57 -14.96
C HIS A 183 28.33 -14.82 -14.22
N GLY A 184 28.51 -14.92 -12.90
CA GLY A 184 28.29 -16.15 -12.14
C GLY A 184 27.21 -16.13 -11.05
N ARG A 185 26.69 -14.97 -10.66
CA ARG A 185 25.63 -14.85 -9.65
C ARG A 185 24.62 -13.78 -10.06
N ALA A 186 23.40 -14.23 -10.31
CA ALA A 186 22.21 -13.46 -10.68
C ALA A 186 22.11 -13.00 -12.15
N GLN A 187 21.20 -13.66 -12.86
CA GLN A 187 20.62 -13.27 -14.15
C GLN A 187 20.19 -11.79 -14.20
N ALA A 188 19.92 -11.18 -13.04
CA ALA A 188 19.60 -9.76 -12.87
C ALA A 188 20.73 -8.82 -13.31
N ALA A 189 22.01 -9.09 -13.05
CA ALA A 189 23.10 -8.12 -13.32
C ALA A 189 23.28 -7.80 -14.82
N SER A 190 22.88 -8.72 -15.71
CA SER A 190 22.93 -8.53 -17.16
C SER A 190 21.84 -7.58 -17.72
N LEU A 191 20.79 -7.30 -16.94
CA LEU A 191 19.67 -6.43 -17.31
C LEU A 191 19.86 -4.97 -16.88
N TRP A 192 21.02 -4.65 -16.30
CA TRP A 192 21.28 -3.36 -15.67
C TRP A 192 22.24 -2.53 -16.52
N ALA A 193 21.70 -1.50 -17.18
CA ALA A 193 22.53 -0.55 -17.90
C ALA A 193 23.25 0.39 -16.92
N ALA A 194 24.54 0.64 -17.13
CA ALA A 194 25.33 1.56 -16.31
C ALA A 194 24.75 2.99 -16.28
N ALA A 195 24.00 3.38 -17.31
CA ALA A 195 23.35 4.69 -17.41
C ALA A 195 22.23 4.91 -16.37
N ASP A 196 21.59 3.84 -15.91
CA ASP A 196 20.43 3.90 -15.00
C ASP A 196 20.84 3.94 -13.52
N VAL A 197 22.06 3.48 -13.21
CA VAL A 197 22.60 3.38 -11.84
C VAL A 197 22.59 4.72 -11.08
N PRO A 198 23.03 5.85 -11.66
CA PRO A 198 22.98 7.15 -10.97
C PRO A 198 21.56 7.56 -10.56
N GLY A 199 20.56 7.23 -11.39
CA GLY A 199 19.16 7.53 -11.12
C GLY A 199 18.64 6.76 -9.90
N LEU A 200 18.99 5.48 -9.78
CA LEU A 200 18.59 4.65 -8.64
C LEU A 200 19.30 5.06 -7.37
N LEU A 201 20.61 5.33 -7.45
CA LEU A 201 21.39 5.83 -6.31
C LEU A 201 20.82 7.14 -5.76
N CYS A 202 20.38 8.06 -6.62
CA CYS A 202 19.75 9.30 -6.20
C CYS A 202 18.47 9.05 -5.38
N ARG A 203 17.59 8.15 -5.86
CA ARG A 203 16.32 7.80 -5.19
C ARG A 203 16.55 7.07 -3.87
N LEU A 204 17.51 6.15 -3.81
CA LEU A 204 17.91 5.46 -2.58
C LEU A 204 18.47 6.43 -1.53
N ARG A 205 19.39 7.32 -1.93
CA ARG A 205 19.95 8.34 -1.03
C ARG A 205 18.91 9.33 -0.55
N PHE A 206 17.96 9.72 -1.41
CA PHE A 206 16.82 10.53 -1.00
C PHE A 206 16.00 9.82 0.09
N ARG A 207 15.68 8.54 -0.10
CA ARG A 207 14.95 7.74 0.89
C ARG A 207 15.72 7.57 2.19
N GLU A 208 17.02 7.32 2.10
CA GLU A 208 17.91 7.25 3.25
C GLU A 208 17.85 8.54 4.09
N ALA A 209 17.99 9.70 3.43
CA ALA A 209 17.93 10.99 4.10
C ALA A 209 16.54 11.25 4.71
N LEU A 210 15.47 10.93 3.98
CA LEU A 210 14.10 11.09 4.45
C LEU A 210 13.83 10.26 5.70
N LEU A 211 14.19 8.97 5.70
CA LEU A 211 13.98 8.08 6.85
C LEU A 211 14.81 8.47 8.07
N LYS A 212 15.99 9.06 7.89
CA LYS A 212 16.79 9.60 9.01
C LYS A 212 16.15 10.87 9.61
N VAL A 213 15.45 11.65 8.81
CA VAL A 213 14.85 12.94 9.24
C VAL A 213 13.46 12.77 9.82
N LEU A 214 12.60 11.91 9.26
CA LEU A 214 11.21 11.76 9.69
C LEU A 214 11.02 11.49 11.20
N PRO A 215 11.80 10.61 11.86
CA PRO A 215 11.69 10.41 13.31
C PRO A 215 11.99 11.67 14.12
N SER A 216 12.79 12.60 13.56
CA SER A 216 13.09 13.86 14.22
C SER A 216 11.89 14.81 14.29
N TRP A 217 10.88 14.62 13.44
CA TRP A 217 9.67 15.45 13.44
C TRP A 217 8.65 15.01 14.49
N LEU A 218 8.77 13.79 15.03
CA LEU A 218 7.98 13.36 16.18
C LEU A 218 8.42 14.09 17.45
N HIS A 219 7.45 14.49 18.27
CA HIS A 219 7.71 15.10 19.57
C HIS A 219 8.53 14.12 20.45
N PRO A 220 9.46 14.58 21.31
CA PRO A 220 10.30 13.68 22.13
C PRO A 220 9.54 12.61 22.91
N TYR A 221 8.35 12.93 23.42
CA TYR A 221 7.45 11.98 24.10
C TYR A 221 6.90 10.89 23.16
N GLN A 222 6.64 11.21 21.90
CA GLN A 222 6.16 10.27 20.89
C GLN A 222 7.29 9.41 20.33
N ARG A 223 8.51 9.95 20.22
CA ARG A 223 9.72 9.16 19.87
C ARG A 223 9.95 8.00 20.84
N ALA A 224 9.75 8.22 22.14
CA ALA A 224 9.93 7.18 23.16
C ALA A 224 8.91 6.04 23.05
N ALA A 225 7.71 6.28 22.52
CA ALA A 225 6.66 5.27 22.34
C ALA A 225 6.77 4.50 21.01
N VAL A 226 7.34 5.12 19.98
CA VAL A 226 7.56 4.53 18.64
C VAL A 226 8.87 3.73 18.58
N LEU A 227 9.90 4.13 19.33
CA LEU A 227 11.24 3.50 19.32
C LEU A 227 11.48 2.47 20.45
N SER A 228 10.54 2.29 21.38
CA SER A 228 10.55 1.23 22.42
C SER A 228 9.89 -0.05 21.93
#